data_AF-A0A7V9FXG7-F1
#
_entry.id   AF-A0A7V9FXG7-F1
#
_cell.length_a   1.000
_cell.length_b   1.000
_cell.length_c   1.000
_cell.angle_alpha   90.00
_cell.angle_beta   90.00
_cell.angle_gamma   90.00
#
_symmetry.space_group_name_H-M   'P 1'
#
loop_
_entity.id
_entity.type
_entity.pdbx_description
1 polymer ?
#
loop_
_entity_poly.entity_id
_entity_poly.type
_entity_poly.pdbx_seq_one_letter_code
_entity_poly.pdbx_strand_id
1 'polypeptide(L)'
;MVVTTPGVHAFRLVAVTAALTVLFALINPMPASAHIVGTGGSATNIQTRLTAIRPAVPTVAVTLGLGGQWVRVTNQGAAEVVILGYRGDPFLRLFRNQVQVNQLSATATETGLTPGSPAPGNPAAGRSAAGGLTAGGPTAGG
;
A
#
# COMPACT_ATOMS: atom_id res chain seq x y z
N MET A 1 62.03 -18.26 -12.63
CA MET A 1 60.96 -18.82 -11.75
C MET A 1 60.34 -17.65 -11.01
N VAL A 2 59.22 -17.11 -11.51
CA VAL A 2 58.53 -15.98 -10.87
C VAL A 2 57.71 -16.54 -9.72
N VAL A 3 58.16 -16.31 -8.49
CA VAL A 3 57.40 -16.63 -7.28
C VAL A 3 56.34 -15.55 -7.14
N THR A 4 55.16 -15.78 -7.70
CA THR A 4 53.96 -15.01 -7.33
C THR A 4 53.59 -15.39 -5.91
N THR A 5 53.96 -14.56 -4.94
CA THR A 5 53.65 -14.75 -3.52
C THR A 5 52.12 -14.72 -3.33
N PRO A 6 51.44 -15.85 -3.10
CA PRO A 6 49.97 -15.91 -3.09
C PRO A 6 49.35 -15.16 -1.90
N GLY A 7 50.16 -14.79 -0.89
CA GLY A 7 49.70 -14.14 0.34
C GLY A 7 49.44 -12.63 0.25
N VAL A 8 50.13 -11.90 -0.63
CA VAL A 8 50.00 -10.42 -0.69
C VAL A 8 48.67 -9.98 -1.30
N HIS A 9 48.14 -10.73 -2.27
CA HIS A 9 46.82 -10.46 -2.84
C HIS A 9 45.70 -10.82 -1.85
N ALA A 10 45.83 -11.95 -1.16
CA ALA A 10 44.89 -12.36 -0.12
C ALA A 10 44.87 -11.36 1.04
N PHE A 11 46.04 -10.92 1.50
CA PHE A 11 46.16 -9.93 2.57
C PHE A 11 45.56 -8.57 2.17
N ARG A 12 45.85 -8.10 0.95
CA ARG A 12 45.27 -6.86 0.41
C ARG A 12 43.75 -6.94 0.31
N LEU A 13 43.22 -8.08 -0.15
CA LEU A 13 41.77 -8.29 -0.23
C LEU A 13 41.15 -8.21 1.17
N VAL A 14 41.71 -8.93 2.16
CA VAL A 14 41.22 -8.90 3.55
C VAL A 14 41.26 -7.49 4.12
N ALA A 15 42.35 -6.76 3.91
CA ALA A 15 42.48 -5.38 4.41
C ALA A 15 41.45 -4.43 3.76
N VAL A 16 41.23 -4.56 2.45
CA VAL A 16 40.21 -3.76 1.74
C VAL A 16 38.81 -4.11 2.23
N THR A 17 38.48 -5.39 2.39
CA THR A 17 37.16 -5.81 2.89
C THR A 17 36.93 -5.29 4.30
N ALA A 18 37.92 -5.41 5.19
CA ALA A 18 37.83 -4.90 6.56
C ALA A 18 37.64 -3.37 6.61
N ALA A 19 38.39 -2.63 5.79
CA ALA A 19 38.25 -1.19 5.68
C ALA A 19 36.86 -0.77 5.17
N LEU A 20 36.33 -1.47 4.16
CA LEU A 20 35.00 -1.24 3.64
C LEU A 20 33.91 -1.57 4.68
N THR A 21 34.06 -2.66 5.44
CA THR A 21 33.11 -3.02 6.51
C THR A 21 33.08 -1.96 7.61
N VAL A 22 34.25 -1.50 8.06
CA VAL A 22 34.34 -0.42 9.07
C VAL A 22 33.72 0.87 8.54
N LEU A 23 34.02 1.24 7.30
CA LEU A 23 33.42 2.41 6.66
C LEU A 23 31.89 2.29 6.57
N PHE A 24 31.37 1.13 6.17
CA PHE A 24 29.93 0.87 6.06
C PHE A 24 29.23 0.93 7.42
N ALA A 25 29.86 0.45 8.49
CA ALA A 25 29.32 0.54 9.84
C ALA A 25 29.25 2.00 10.33
N LEU A 26 30.25 2.82 10.01
CA LEU A 26 30.32 4.22 10.43
C LEU A 26 29.28 5.12 9.75
N ILE A 27 28.91 4.82 8.49
CA ILE A 27 27.92 5.62 7.75
C ILE A 27 26.46 5.29 8.12
N ASN A 28 26.21 4.34 9.02
CA ASN A 28 24.87 3.92 9.46
C ASN A 28 23.87 3.88 8.28
N PRO A 29 24.06 2.98 7.30
CA PRO A 29 23.23 2.94 6.12
C PRO A 29 21.77 2.78 6.57
N MET A 30 20.99 3.85 6.43
CA MET A 30 19.58 3.80 6.73
C MET A 30 18.93 2.75 5.82
N PRO A 31 17.98 1.95 6.33
CA PRO A 31 17.20 1.08 5.47
C PRO A 31 16.65 1.90 4.31
N ALA A 32 16.95 1.50 3.08
CA ALA A 32 16.30 2.10 1.93
C ALA A 32 14.80 1.87 2.12
N SER A 33 14.03 2.95 2.24
CA SER A 33 12.58 2.87 2.40
C SER A 33 11.99 2.41 1.06
N ALA A 34 12.03 1.11 0.81
CA ALA A 34 11.40 0.44 -0.33
C ALA A 34 9.95 0.04 -0.02
N HIS A 35 9.49 0.32 1.20
CA HIS A 35 8.11 0.09 1.58
C HIS A 35 7.26 1.23 1.03
N ILE A 36 6.63 0.98 -0.12
CA ILE A 36 5.49 1.76 -0.58
C ILE A 36 4.34 1.50 0.41
N VAL A 37 4.26 2.30 1.46
CA VAL A 37 3.12 2.31 2.39
C VAL A 37 2.36 3.62 2.19
N GLY A 38 1.05 3.51 1.98
CA GLY A 38 0.07 4.61 2.10
C GLY A 38 0.11 5.73 1.05
N THR A 39 1.27 6.05 0.45
CA THR A 39 1.42 7.20 -0.48
C THR A 39 2.50 7.04 -1.56
N GLY A 40 3.26 5.95 -1.57
CA GLY A 40 4.32 5.75 -2.57
C GLY A 40 3.76 5.68 -3.99
N GLY A 41 4.49 6.27 -4.95
CA GLY A 41 4.07 6.44 -6.33
C GLY A 41 3.47 5.16 -6.93
N SER A 42 2.43 5.34 -7.76
CA SER A 42 1.78 4.23 -8.45
C SER A 42 2.82 3.42 -9.21
N ALA A 43 2.73 2.09 -9.18
CA ALA A 43 3.66 1.22 -9.89
C ALA A 43 3.67 1.61 -11.39
N THR A 44 4.78 2.18 -11.86
CA THR A 44 4.85 2.74 -13.21
C THR A 44 5.20 1.69 -14.27
N ASN A 45 5.78 0.56 -13.85
CA ASN A 45 6.24 -0.51 -14.73
C ASN A 45 5.33 -1.75 -14.73
N ILE A 46 4.15 -1.66 -14.11
CA ILE A 46 3.19 -2.77 -14.01
C ILE A 46 1.84 -2.30 -14.54
N GLN A 47 1.21 -3.12 -15.38
CA GLN A 47 -0.12 -2.88 -15.89
C GLN A 47 -1.08 -3.93 -15.36
N THR A 48 -2.18 -3.49 -14.74
CA THR A 48 -3.27 -4.36 -14.29
C THR A 48 -4.48 -4.18 -15.21
N ARG A 49 -5.10 -5.28 -15.62
CA ARG A 49 -6.29 -5.28 -16.49
C ARG A 49 -7.37 -6.19 -15.94
N LEU A 50 -8.61 -5.70 -15.89
CA LEU A 50 -9.78 -6.53 -15.65
C LEU A 50 -10.08 -7.34 -16.92
N THR A 51 -10.01 -8.66 -16.85
CA THR A 51 -10.19 -9.54 -18.01
C THR A 51 -11.63 -10.00 -18.19
N ALA A 52 -12.34 -10.30 -17.10
CA ALA A 52 -13.76 -10.65 -17.13
C ALA A 52 -14.39 -10.56 -15.72
N ILE A 53 -15.73 -10.45 -15.68
CA ILE A 53 -16.57 -10.74 -14.52
C ILE A 53 -17.37 -11.99 -14.86
N ARG A 54 -17.34 -13.02 -14.01
CA ARG A 54 -17.99 -14.32 -14.28
C ARG A 54 -18.80 -14.81 -13.08
N PRO A 55 -20.10 -15.15 -13.27
CA PRO A 55 -20.90 -14.84 -14.47
C PRO A 55 -21.00 -13.32 -14.71
N ALA A 56 -21.30 -12.91 -15.94
CA ALA A 56 -21.52 -11.49 -16.22
C ALA A 56 -22.82 -11.06 -15.53
N VAL A 57 -22.73 -10.08 -14.62
CA VAL A 57 -23.88 -9.50 -13.92
C VAL A 57 -24.02 -8.05 -14.35
N PRO A 58 -25.02 -7.68 -15.17
CA PRO A 58 -25.11 -6.34 -15.76
C PRO A 58 -25.16 -5.19 -14.75
N THR A 59 -25.67 -5.46 -13.55
CA THR A 59 -25.80 -4.47 -12.47
C THR A 59 -24.55 -4.31 -11.62
N VAL A 60 -23.50 -5.11 -11.86
CA VAL A 60 -22.24 -5.07 -11.12
C VAL A 60 -21.14 -4.59 -12.06
N ALA A 61 -20.46 -3.52 -11.68
CA ALA A 61 -19.30 -3.00 -12.40
C ALA A 61 -18.07 -3.01 -11.50
N VAL A 62 -16.92 -3.29 -12.12
CA VAL A 62 -15.61 -3.32 -11.46
C VAL A 62 -14.67 -2.42 -12.24
N THR A 63 -13.98 -1.53 -11.52
CA THR A 63 -12.95 -0.66 -12.09
C THR A 63 -11.68 -0.75 -11.27
N LEU A 64 -10.54 -0.71 -11.94
CA LEU A 64 -9.23 -0.69 -11.32
C LEU A 64 -8.71 0.74 -11.26
N GLY A 65 -7.96 1.09 -10.22
CA GLY A 65 -7.28 2.37 -10.17
C GLY A 65 -5.82 2.29 -9.76
N LEU A 66 -5.06 3.34 -10.09
CA LEU A 66 -3.64 3.51 -9.79
C LEU A 66 -2.82 2.24 -10.05
N GLY A 67 -2.82 1.74 -11.28
CA GLY A 67 -2.06 0.55 -11.67
C GLY A 67 -2.55 -0.76 -11.03
N GLY A 68 -3.73 -0.76 -10.39
CA GLY A 68 -4.30 -1.92 -9.70
C GLY A 68 -4.19 -1.88 -8.17
N GLN A 69 -3.76 -0.76 -7.58
CA GLN A 69 -3.67 -0.62 -6.12
C GLN A 69 -5.03 -0.66 -5.41
N TRP A 70 -6.11 -0.38 -6.14
CA TRP A 70 -7.45 -0.58 -5.62
C TRP A 70 -8.39 -1.10 -6.70
N VAL A 71 -9.44 -1.77 -6.22
CA VAL A 71 -10.56 -2.25 -7.02
C VAL A 71 -11.82 -1.59 -6.49
N ARG A 72 -12.53 -0.87 -7.34
CA ARG A 72 -13.85 -0.32 -7.03
C ARG A 72 -14.90 -1.23 -7.60
N VAL A 73 -15.79 -1.68 -6.74
CA VAL A 73 -16.97 -2.47 -7.09
C VAL A 73 -18.21 -1.60 -6.88
N THR A 74 -19.09 -1.53 -7.87
CA THR A 74 -20.39 -0.88 -7.76
C THR A 74 -21.48 -1.89 -8.05
N ASN A 75 -22.55 -1.85 -7.25
CA ASN A 75 -23.73 -2.68 -7.43
C ASN A 75 -24.96 -1.77 -7.55
N GLN A 76 -25.61 -1.77 -8.71
CA GLN A 76 -26.85 -1.05 -8.99
C GLN A 76 -28.08 -1.98 -8.95
N GLY A 77 -27.87 -3.26 -8.63
CA GLY A 77 -28.92 -4.27 -8.61
C GLY A 77 -29.54 -4.44 -7.23
N ALA A 78 -30.64 -5.19 -7.18
CA ALA A 78 -31.29 -5.55 -5.93
C ALA A 78 -30.60 -6.71 -5.20
N ALA A 79 -29.77 -7.50 -5.88
CA ALA A 79 -29.04 -8.60 -5.26
C ALA A 79 -27.93 -8.07 -4.34
N GLU A 80 -27.69 -8.74 -3.23
CA GLU A 80 -26.53 -8.47 -2.37
C GLU A 80 -25.25 -8.95 -3.07
N VAL A 81 -24.19 -8.13 -3.02
CA VAL A 81 -22.84 -8.54 -3.43
C VAL A 81 -21.96 -8.67 -2.20
N VAL A 82 -21.39 -9.85 -2.00
CA VAL A 82 -20.46 -10.13 -0.90
C VAL A 82 -19.04 -10.13 -1.45
N ILE A 83 -18.17 -9.32 -0.85
CA ILE A 83 -16.73 -9.35 -1.10
C ILE A 83 -16.08 -10.19 -0.01
N LEU A 84 -15.27 -11.16 -0.44
CA LEU A 84 -14.54 -12.03 0.47
C LEU A 84 -13.23 -11.37 0.92
N GLY A 85 -12.85 -11.61 2.17
CA GLY A 85 -11.55 -11.27 2.72
C GLY A 85 -10.47 -12.26 2.32
N TYR A 86 -9.26 -12.03 2.81
CA TYR A 86 -8.07 -12.80 2.48
C TYR A 86 -8.17 -14.28 2.86
N ARG A 87 -9.02 -14.63 3.84
CA ARG A 87 -9.24 -16.02 4.26
C ARG A 87 -10.50 -16.63 3.64
N GLY A 88 -11.11 -15.95 2.68
CA GLY A 88 -12.37 -16.37 2.05
C GLY A 88 -13.61 -16.12 2.91
N ASP A 89 -13.45 -15.50 4.08
CA ASP A 89 -14.55 -15.08 4.94
C ASP A 89 -15.27 -13.84 4.38
N PRO A 90 -16.58 -13.65 4.62
CA PRO A 90 -17.28 -12.44 4.17
C PRO A 90 -16.67 -11.19 4.81
N PHE A 91 -16.26 -10.22 4.00
CA PHE A 91 -15.65 -8.97 4.44
C PHE A 91 -16.57 -7.77 4.22
N LEU A 92 -16.97 -7.50 2.98
CA LEU A 92 -17.91 -6.41 2.66
C LEU A 92 -19.21 -6.95 2.11
N ARG A 93 -20.32 -6.28 2.43
CA ARG A 93 -21.63 -6.52 1.85
C ARG A 93 -22.14 -5.24 1.21
N LEU A 94 -22.46 -5.30 -0.09
CA LEU A 94 -22.98 -4.18 -0.87
C LEU A 94 -24.46 -4.45 -1.18
N PHE A 95 -25.33 -3.65 -0.58
CA PHE A 95 -26.78 -3.80 -0.75
C PHE A 95 -27.47 -2.45 -0.52
N ARG A 96 -28.48 -2.12 -1.35
CA ARG A 96 -29.28 -0.89 -1.24
C ARG A 96 -28.44 0.39 -1.05
N ASN A 97 -27.40 0.56 -1.88
CA ASN A 97 -26.47 1.70 -1.83
C ASN A 97 -25.70 1.84 -0.51
N GLN A 98 -25.67 0.79 0.31
CA GLN A 98 -24.90 0.74 1.54
C GLN A 98 -23.75 -0.26 1.40
N VAL A 99 -22.67 0.02 2.14
CA VAL A 99 -21.55 -0.89 2.33
C VAL A 99 -21.50 -1.24 3.80
N GLN A 100 -21.63 -2.52 4.12
CA GLN A 100 -21.46 -3.03 5.48
C GLN A 100 -20.14 -3.78 5.58
N VAL A 101 -19.39 -3.53 6.65
CA VAL A 101 -18.13 -4.20 6.95
C VAL A 101 -18.38 -5.28 7.99
N ASN A 102 -17.94 -6.51 7.72
CA ASN A 102 -17.87 -7.56 8.73
C ASN A 102 -16.64 -7.32 9.63
N GLN A 103 -16.87 -6.77 10.81
CA GLN A 103 -15.83 -6.45 11.78
C GLN A 103 -15.16 -7.69 12.38
N LEU A 104 -15.77 -8.87 12.25
CA LEU A 104 -15.19 -10.14 12.68
C LEU A 104 -14.28 -10.77 11.61
N SER A 105 -14.20 -10.16 10.42
CA SER A 105 -13.30 -10.66 9.36
C SER A 105 -11.84 -10.37 9.68
N ALA A 106 -10.96 -11.28 9.27
CA ALA A 106 -9.52 -11.06 9.40
C ALA A 106 -9.08 -9.82 8.60
N THR A 107 -9.64 -9.64 7.40
CA THR A 107 -9.34 -8.50 6.55
C THR A 107 -9.75 -7.16 7.18
N ALA A 108 -10.90 -7.06 7.85
CA ALA A 108 -11.26 -5.81 8.52
C ALA A 108 -10.24 -5.40 9.59
N THR A 109 -9.71 -6.37 10.33
CA THR A 109 -8.64 -6.16 11.32
C THR A 109 -7.34 -5.70 10.63
N GLU A 110 -6.93 -6.39 9.57
CA GLU A 110 -5.69 -6.10 8.84
C GLU A 110 -5.72 -4.74 8.12
N THR A 111 -6.90 -4.31 7.64
CA THR A 111 -7.07 -3.03 6.94
C THR A 111 -7.50 -1.88 7.85
N GLY A 112 -7.63 -2.09 9.16
CA GLY A 112 -8.05 -1.06 10.10
C GLY A 112 -9.49 -0.54 9.89
N LEU A 113 -10.37 -1.35 9.29
CA LEU A 113 -11.80 -1.03 9.10
C LEU A 113 -12.62 -1.56 10.29
N THR A 114 -12.25 -1.13 11.48
CA THR A 114 -12.90 -1.42 12.77
C THR A 114 -14.03 -0.41 13.05
N PRO A 115 -14.95 -0.66 14.02
CA PRO A 115 -16.05 0.25 14.32
C PRO A 115 -15.58 1.69 14.54
N GLY A 116 -16.19 2.64 13.83
CA GLY A 116 -15.82 4.06 13.83
C GLY A 116 -14.92 4.50 12.65
N SER A 117 -14.39 3.56 11.86
CA SER A 117 -13.61 3.89 10.66
C SER A 117 -14.56 4.41 9.56
N PRO A 118 -14.36 5.63 9.03
CA PRO A 118 -15.15 6.11 7.91
C PRO A 118 -15.00 5.15 6.73
N ALA A 119 -16.09 4.88 6.01
CA ALA A 119 -16.03 4.12 4.76
C ALA A 119 -14.91 4.73 3.89
N PRO A 120 -14.01 3.93 3.27
CA PRO A 120 -12.91 4.45 2.48
C PRO A 120 -13.41 5.50 1.50
N GLY A 121 -13.14 6.76 1.85
CA GLY A 121 -13.66 7.92 1.16
C GLY A 121 -13.07 7.96 -0.25
N ASN A 122 -13.88 8.45 -1.19
CA ASN A 122 -13.52 8.74 -2.56
C ASN A 122 -12.01 9.07 -2.72
N PRO A 123 -11.21 8.29 -3.46
CA PRO A 123 -9.75 8.50 -3.57
C PRO A 123 -9.35 9.86 -4.16
N ALA A 124 -10.31 10.67 -4.65
CA ALA A 124 -10.10 12.08 -4.98
C ALA A 124 -9.88 13.00 -3.76
N ALA A 125 -10.29 12.60 -2.54
CA ALA A 125 -10.16 13.42 -1.33
C ALA A 125 -8.71 13.50 -0.78
N GLY A 126 -7.83 12.58 -1.19
CA GLY A 126 -6.42 12.58 -0.81
C GLY A 126 -5.58 13.74 -1.39
N ARG A 127 -6.15 14.58 -2.26
CA ARG A 127 -5.48 15.76 -2.81
C ARG A 127 -5.60 17.03 -1.97
N SER A 128 -6.45 17.05 -0.93
CA SER A 128 -6.72 18.30 -0.19
C SER A 128 -6.06 18.41 1.19
N ALA A 129 -5.40 17.36 1.68
CA ALA A 129 -4.79 17.34 3.02
C ALA A 129 -3.30 17.77 3.05
N ALA A 130 -2.72 18.18 1.92
CA ALA A 130 -1.31 18.53 1.79
C ALA A 130 -1.08 20.02 1.43
N GLY A 131 -1.90 20.92 1.96
CA GLY A 131 -1.71 22.36 1.76
C GLY A 131 -2.46 23.18 2.79
N GLY A 132 -1.81 23.51 3.91
CA GLY A 132 -2.34 24.48 4.86
C GLY A 132 -1.83 24.32 6.29
N LEU A 133 -0.54 24.58 6.51
CA LEU A 133 -0.02 24.92 7.83
C LEU A 133 0.64 26.30 7.75
N THR A 134 0.03 27.28 8.44
CA THR A 134 0.54 28.49 9.12
C THR A 134 -0.59 29.53 9.13
N ALA A 135 -0.94 30.25 10.21
CA ALA A 135 -0.43 30.38 11.57
C ALA A 135 -1.48 31.13 12.44
N GLY A 136 -1.47 30.89 13.76
CA GLY A 136 -1.74 31.88 14.83
C GLY A 136 -3.16 32.45 15.03
N GLY A 137 -3.79 32.16 16.17
CA GLY A 137 -4.97 32.90 16.70
C GLY A 137 -4.60 34.26 17.35
N PRO A 138 -5.47 34.92 18.18
CA PRO A 138 -6.70 34.42 18.81
C PRO A 138 -7.95 35.37 18.83
N THR A 139 -9.10 34.78 19.19
CA THR A 139 -10.29 35.30 19.95
C THR A 139 -11.02 36.60 19.60
N ALA A 140 -12.36 36.47 19.43
CA ALA A 140 -13.46 37.09 20.21
C ALA A 140 -14.60 37.63 19.31
N GLY A 141 -15.84 37.32 19.67
CA GLY A 141 -17.06 37.78 18.98
C GLY A 141 -17.61 39.08 19.53
N GLY A 142 -18.75 39.51 18.95
CA GLY A 142 -19.58 40.62 19.43
C GLY A 142 -19.26 41.94 18.78
#